data_AF-A0A6P8M9M3-F1
#
_entry.id   AF-A0A6P8M9M3-F1
#
_cell.length_a   1.000
_cell.length_b   1.000
_cell.length_c   1.000
_cell.angle_alpha   90.00
_cell.angle_beta   90.00
_cell.angle_gamma   90.00
#
_symmetry.space_group_name_H-M   'P 1'
#
loop_
_entity.id
_entity.type
_entity.pdbx_description
1 polymer ?
#
loop_
_entity_poly.entity_id
_entity_poly.type
_entity_poly.pdbx_seq_one_letter_code
_entity_poly.pdbx_strand_id
1 'polypeptide(L)'
;MEVAAPVNRATLQIRNIDPLTSREELVEEIRLQWGIEESGEVEIKSIKAAPWGTQEAVVVLPESGVPSDERERRLRTGLTIASVRQLANVRRCYRCHMLGHVAARCTVACPGRELCRRCGSAEHSMKVLI
;
A
#
# COMPACT_ATOMS: atom_id res chain seq x y z
N MET A 1 -21.46 18.52 3.90
CA MET A 1 -20.20 18.16 3.20
C MET A 1 -19.39 17.39 4.23
N GLU A 2 -19.64 16.09 4.32
CA GLU A 2 -19.11 15.22 5.38
C GLU A 2 -17.67 14.89 5.02
N VAL A 3 -16.74 15.51 5.73
CA VAL A 3 -15.31 15.23 5.57
C VAL A 3 -15.05 13.85 6.16
N ALA A 4 -14.95 12.84 5.29
CA ALA A 4 -14.51 11.52 5.67
C ALA A 4 -13.19 11.66 6.46
N ALA A 5 -13.20 11.18 7.71
CA ALA A 5 -12.01 11.17 8.56
C ALA A 5 -10.83 10.56 7.79
N PRO A 6 -9.57 10.96 8.06
CA PRO A 6 -8.41 10.34 7.43
C PRO A 6 -8.37 8.86 7.82
N VAL A 7 -8.98 8.02 6.98
CA VAL A 7 -8.95 6.57 7.17
C VAL A 7 -7.54 6.12 6.88
N ASN A 8 -6.86 5.63 7.90
CA ASN A 8 -5.59 4.98 7.67
C ASN A 8 -5.83 3.79 6.73
N ARG A 9 -5.03 3.70 5.66
CA ARG A 9 -5.16 2.66 4.64
C ARG A 9 -4.04 1.65 4.81
N ALA A 10 -4.39 0.39 4.95
CA ALA A 10 -3.46 -0.71 4.94
C ALA A 10 -3.34 -1.30 3.53
N THR A 11 -2.16 -1.79 3.19
CA THR A 11 -1.95 -2.57 1.96
C THR A 11 -1.82 -4.04 2.34
N LEU A 12 -2.67 -4.90 1.78
CA LEU A 12 -2.61 -6.34 1.96
C LEU A 12 -2.18 -7.02 0.66
N GLN A 13 -1.38 -8.06 0.79
CA GLN A 13 -1.04 -9.01 -0.26
C GLN A 13 -1.88 -10.27 -0.06
N ILE A 14 -2.64 -10.65 -1.08
CA ILE A 14 -3.43 -11.88 -1.12
C ILE A 14 -2.74 -12.85 -2.09
N ARG A 15 -2.43 -14.06 -1.65
CA ARG A 15 -1.77 -15.11 -2.45
C ARG A 15 -2.67 -16.33 -2.59
N ASN A 16 -2.43 -17.17 -3.60
CA ASN A 16 -3.19 -18.39 -3.86
C ASN A 16 -4.67 -18.12 -4.21
N ILE A 17 -4.92 -17.00 -4.87
CA ILE A 17 -6.23 -16.68 -5.44
C ILE A 17 -6.50 -17.65 -6.59
N ASP A 18 -7.75 -18.03 -6.76
CA ASP A 18 -8.17 -18.87 -7.88
C ASP A 18 -7.95 -18.11 -9.21
N PRO A 19 -7.38 -18.76 -10.25
CA PRO A 19 -7.07 -18.08 -11.51
C PRO A 19 -8.28 -17.56 -12.28
N LEU A 20 -9.49 -18.06 -11.98
CA LEU A 20 -10.73 -17.64 -12.61
C LEU A 20 -11.44 -16.53 -11.83
N THR A 21 -11.01 -16.23 -10.60
CA THR A 21 -11.60 -15.16 -9.80
C THR A 21 -11.36 -13.80 -10.45
N SER A 22 -12.45 -13.09 -10.73
CA SER A 22 -12.42 -11.75 -11.29
C SER A 22 -12.14 -10.70 -10.22
N ARG A 23 -11.81 -9.48 -10.65
CA ARG A 23 -11.56 -8.35 -9.75
C ARG A 23 -12.77 -8.04 -8.86
N GLU A 24 -13.97 -8.08 -9.45
CA GLU A 24 -15.22 -7.75 -8.77
C GLU A 24 -15.56 -8.78 -7.68
N GLU A 25 -15.48 -10.06 -8.04
CA GLU A 25 -15.74 -11.17 -7.13
C GLU A 25 -14.76 -11.18 -5.94
N LEU A 26 -13.49 -10.82 -6.17
CA LEU A 26 -12.52 -10.65 -5.10
C LEU A 26 -12.92 -9.54 -4.11
N VAL A 27 -13.46 -8.41 -4.60
CA VAL A 27 -13.91 -7.30 -3.73
C VAL A 27 -15.13 -7.73 -2.92
N GLU A 28 -16.08 -8.43 -3.54
CA GLU A 28 -17.27 -8.93 -2.86
C GLU A 28 -16.90 -9.91 -1.74
N GLU A 29 -16.04 -10.89 -1.99
CA GLU A 29 -15.61 -11.85 -0.98
C GLU A 29 -14.85 -11.17 0.18
N ILE A 30 -13.99 -10.19 -0.14
CA ILE A 30 -13.28 -9.39 0.88
C ILE A 30 -14.29 -8.63 1.77
N ARG A 31 -15.31 -8.02 1.17
CA ARG A 31 -16.34 -7.28 1.90
C ARG A 31 -17.19 -8.21 2.76
N LEU A 32 -17.58 -9.35 2.21
CA LEU A 32 -18.45 -10.32 2.88
C LEU A 32 -17.74 -10.99 4.06
N GLN A 33 -16.46 -11.34 3.90
CA GLN A 33 -15.72 -12.04 4.94
C GLN A 33 -15.18 -11.11 6.03
N TRP A 34 -14.74 -9.89 5.70
CA TRP A 34 -14.21 -8.94 6.68
C TRP A 34 -15.21 -7.86 7.12
N GLY A 35 -16.47 -7.96 6.67
CA GLY A 35 -17.55 -7.06 7.10
C GLY A 35 -17.27 -5.59 6.78
N ILE A 36 -16.57 -5.31 5.68
CA ILE A 36 -16.24 -3.95 5.28
C ILE A 36 -17.50 -3.32 4.68
N GLU A 37 -18.02 -2.26 5.31
CA GLU A 37 -19.17 -1.49 4.81
C GLU A 37 -18.95 -1.06 3.35
N GLU A 38 -20.02 -0.94 2.55
CA GLU A 38 -19.93 -0.52 1.13
C GLU A 38 -19.17 0.80 0.91
N SER A 39 -19.18 1.68 1.93
CA SER A 39 -18.45 2.95 1.95
C SER A 39 -16.94 2.79 2.21
N GLY A 40 -16.50 1.59 2.60
CA GLY A 40 -15.10 1.21 2.70
C GLY A 40 -14.48 1.14 1.31
N GLU A 41 -13.65 2.12 0.99
CA GLU A 41 -13.01 2.27 -0.31
C GLU A 41 -11.89 1.22 -0.48
N VAL A 42 -12.29 0.02 -0.93
CA VAL A 42 -11.40 -1.11 -1.27
C VAL A 42 -10.87 -0.93 -2.69
N GLU A 43 -9.55 -0.77 -2.81
CA GLU A 43 -8.88 -0.59 -4.10
C GLU A 43 -7.96 -1.77 -4.39
N ILE A 44 -8.10 -2.38 -5.57
CA ILE A 44 -7.19 -3.42 -6.04
C ILE A 44 -6.09 -2.77 -6.88
N LYS A 45 -4.88 -2.71 -6.33
CA LYS A 45 -3.71 -2.11 -7.01
C LYS A 45 -3.18 -2.96 -8.14
N SER A 46 -3.14 -4.28 -7.95
CA SER A 46 -2.57 -5.19 -8.94
C SER A 46 -3.10 -6.59 -8.73
N ILE A 47 -3.36 -7.30 -9.83
CA ILE A 47 -3.60 -8.75 -9.87
C ILE A 47 -2.59 -9.31 -10.85
N LYS A 48 -1.84 -10.32 -10.44
CA LYS A 48 -0.81 -10.98 -11.27
C LYS A 48 -0.93 -12.49 -11.15
N ALA A 49 -0.64 -13.19 -12.23
CA ALA A 49 -0.53 -14.65 -12.18
C ALA A 49 0.71 -15.06 -11.36
N ALA A 50 0.53 -16.05 -10.49
CA ALA A 50 1.59 -16.71 -9.75
C ALA A 50 2.20 -17.84 -10.61
N PRO A 51 3.45 -18.26 -10.32
CA PRO A 51 4.14 -19.28 -11.12
C PRO A 51 3.45 -20.64 -11.18
N TRP A 52 2.60 -20.96 -10.20
CA TRP A 52 1.95 -22.28 -10.05
C TRP A 52 0.49 -22.32 -10.52
N GLY A 53 0.08 -21.36 -11.37
CA GLY A 53 -1.28 -21.32 -11.92
C GLY A 53 -2.34 -20.71 -10.98
N THR A 54 -1.94 -20.23 -9.80
CA THR A 54 -2.79 -19.37 -8.95
C THR A 54 -2.58 -17.89 -9.27
N GLN A 55 -3.32 -17.00 -8.63
CA GLN A 55 -3.15 -15.55 -8.73
C GLN A 55 -2.68 -14.95 -7.39
N GLU A 56 -2.03 -13.79 -7.50
CA GLU A 56 -1.69 -12.92 -6.38
C GLU A 56 -2.26 -11.53 -6.63
N ALA A 57 -2.91 -10.95 -5.62
CA ALA A 57 -3.44 -9.60 -5.66
C ALA A 57 -2.83 -8.73 -4.56
N VAL A 58 -2.71 -7.44 -4.84
CA VAL A 58 -2.40 -6.41 -3.85
C VAL A 58 -3.62 -5.52 -3.72
N VAL A 59 -4.17 -5.47 -2.52
CA VAL A 59 -5.39 -4.73 -2.20
C VAL A 59 -5.08 -3.67 -1.14
N VAL A 60 -5.77 -2.55 -1.22
CA VAL A 60 -5.71 -1.47 -0.26
C VAL A 60 -7.10 -1.30 0.33
N LEU A 61 -7.18 -1.36 1.65
CA LEU A 61 -8.42 -1.22 2.41
C LEU A 61 -8.17 -0.39 3.67
N PRO A 62 -9.22 0.18 4.28
CA PRO A 62 -9.11 0.82 5.59
C PRO A 62 -8.53 -0.13 6.64
N GLU A 63 -7.76 0.40 7.59
CA GLU A 63 -7.17 -0.37 8.70
C GLU A 63 -8.23 -1.14 9.51
N SER A 64 -9.46 -0.62 9.58
CA SER A 64 -10.59 -1.28 10.25
C SER A 64 -10.95 -2.65 9.66
N GLY A 65 -10.66 -2.88 8.38
CA GLY A 65 -10.95 -4.15 7.69
C GLY A 65 -9.76 -5.11 7.67
N VAL A 66 -8.65 -4.80 8.35
CA VAL A 66 -7.47 -5.66 8.35
C VAL A 66 -7.67 -6.82 9.33
N PRO A 67 -7.62 -8.08 8.86
CA PRO A 67 -7.72 -9.23 9.76
C PRO A 67 -6.53 -9.25 10.72
N SER A 68 -6.81 -9.04 11.99
CA SER A 68 -5.79 -9.07 13.05
C SER A 68 -5.35 -10.50 13.33
N ASP A 69 -6.29 -11.46 13.29
CA ASP A 69 -6.05 -12.86 13.61
C ASP A 69 -5.55 -13.69 12.41
N GLU A 70 -4.74 -14.71 12.68
CA GLU A 70 -4.20 -15.60 11.64
C GLU A 70 -5.28 -16.48 11.00
N ARG A 71 -6.38 -16.77 11.70
CA ARG A 71 -7.53 -17.49 11.14
C ARG A 71 -8.29 -16.66 10.12
N GLU A 72 -8.40 -15.35 10.36
CA GLU A 72 -9.08 -14.40 9.48
C GLU A 72 -8.23 -13.98 8.27
N ARG A 73 -6.93 -14.29 8.30
CA ARG A 73 -5.98 -14.10 7.18
C ARG A 73 -6.11 -15.14 6.08
N ARG A 74 -7.15 -15.98 6.09
CA ARG A 74 -7.45 -16.94 5.03
C ARG A 74 -8.74 -16.52 4.37
N LEU A 75 -8.68 -16.15 3.09
CA LEU A 75 -9.84 -15.79 2.29
C LEU A 75 -10.17 -16.98 1.38
N ARG A 76 -11.42 -17.42 1.34
CA ARG A 76 -11.81 -18.41 0.33
C ARG A 76 -12.02 -17.68 -0.99
N THR A 77 -11.41 -18.17 -2.06
CA THR A 77 -11.62 -17.62 -3.41
C THR A 77 -11.97 -18.79 -4.32
N GLY A 78 -13.26 -18.98 -4.62
CA GLY A 78 -13.74 -20.12 -5.40
C GLY A 78 -13.31 -21.48 -4.82
N LEU A 79 -12.38 -22.14 -5.51
CA LEU A 79 -11.86 -23.47 -5.18
C LEU A 79 -10.57 -23.46 -4.36
N THR A 80 -9.96 -22.29 -4.14
CA THR A 80 -8.71 -22.17 -3.37
C THR A 80 -8.91 -21.42 -2.06
N ILE A 81 -7.97 -21.62 -1.14
CA ILE A 81 -7.87 -20.85 0.11
C ILE A 81 -6.70 -19.88 -0.06
N ALA A 82 -7.03 -18.62 -0.30
CA ALA A 82 -6.08 -17.54 -0.44
C ALA A 82 -5.52 -17.12 0.93
N SER A 83 -4.22 -16.85 0.99
CA SER A 83 -3.52 -16.42 2.20
C SER A 83 -3.24 -14.91 2.14
N VAL A 84 -3.64 -14.20 3.19
CA VAL A 84 -3.57 -12.75 3.28
C VAL A 84 -2.43 -12.33 4.20
N ARG A 85 -1.60 -11.42 3.71
CA ARG A 85 -0.45 -10.88 4.42
C ARG A 85 -0.47 -9.37 4.37
N GLN A 86 -0.40 -8.72 5.53
CA GLN A 86 -0.22 -7.27 5.58
C GLN A 86 1.17 -6.90 5.07
N LEU A 87 1.22 -6.04 4.05
CA LEU A 87 2.45 -5.42 3.59
C LEU A 87 2.74 -4.24 4.50
N ALA A 88 3.87 -4.30 5.21
CA ALA A 88 4.36 -3.14 5.94
C ALA A 88 4.51 -1.97 4.96
N ASN A 89 3.95 -0.82 5.31
CA ASN A 89 4.13 0.41 4.54
C ASN A 89 5.55 0.93 4.81
N VAL A 90 6.53 0.29 4.17
CA VAL A 90 7.95 0.61 4.32
C VAL A 90 8.21 1.91 3.57
N ARG A 91 8.03 3.03 4.25
CA ARG A 91 8.32 4.36 3.71
C ARG A 91 9.83 4.52 3.54
N ARG A 92 10.27 4.57 2.28
CA ARG A 92 11.65 4.96 1.91
C ARG A 92 11.74 6.47 1.85
N CYS A 93 12.79 7.02 2.44
CA CYS A 93 13.10 8.43 2.27
C CYS A 93 13.45 8.68 0.80
N TYR A 94 12.69 9.51 0.08
CA TYR A 94 13.02 9.80 -1.33
C TYR A 94 14.33 10.61 -1.48
N ARG A 95 14.90 11.15 -0.38
CA ARG A 95 16.18 11.87 -0.43
C ARG A 95 17.38 10.92 -0.39
N CYS A 96 17.40 10.00 0.57
CA CYS A 96 18.57 9.13 0.80
C CYS A 96 18.28 7.63 0.62
N HIS A 97 17.05 7.28 0.21
CA HIS A 97 16.56 5.92 0.00
C HIS A 97 16.58 4.99 1.23
N MET A 98 17.00 5.50 2.39
CA MET A 98 16.99 4.77 3.67
C MET A 98 15.57 4.62 4.23
N LEU A 99 15.41 3.61 5.09
CA LEU A 99 14.17 3.33 5.83
C LEU A 99 14.12 4.09 7.15
N GLY A 100 12.92 4.20 7.73
CA GLY A 100 12.72 4.71 9.09
C GLY A 100 12.55 6.22 9.22
N HIS A 101 12.64 6.98 8.13
CA HIS A 101 12.32 8.41 8.14
C HIS A 101 11.71 8.87 6.80
N VAL A 102 10.97 9.97 6.86
CA VAL A 102 10.49 10.69 5.68
C VAL A 102 11.48 11.79 5.31
N ALA A 103 11.48 12.20 4.04
CA ALA A 103 12.38 13.23 3.55
C ALA A 103 12.36 14.52 4.37
N ALA A 104 11.20 14.95 4.90
CA ALA A 104 11.11 16.12 5.76
C ALA A 104 12.00 16.03 7.02
N ARG A 105 12.21 14.81 7.53
CA ARG A 105 13.05 14.48 8.71
C ARG A 105 14.39 13.84 8.31
N CYS A 106 14.78 13.93 7.05
CA CYS A 106 16.05 13.38 6.59
C CYS A 106 17.18 14.32 6.99
N THR A 107 18.08 13.84 7.84
CA THR A 107 19.30 14.52 8.27
C THR A 107 20.50 14.20 7.36
N VAL A 108 20.35 13.28 6.41
CA VAL A 108 21.42 12.94 5.47
C VAL A 108 21.64 14.12 4.52
N ALA A 109 22.85 14.67 4.54
CA ALA A 109 23.30 15.64 3.55
C ALA A 109 23.47 14.92 2.20
N CYS A 110 22.48 15.05 1.33
CA CYS A 110 22.59 14.53 -0.03
C CYS A 110 23.47 15.47 -0.87
N PRO A 111 24.54 14.97 -1.51
CA PRO A 111 25.35 15.78 -2.41
C PRO A 111 24.45 16.30 -3.55
N GLY A 112 24.52 17.59 -3.86
CA GLY A 112 23.69 18.22 -4.89
C GLY A 112 22.66 19.24 -4.39
N ARG A 113 22.40 19.29 -3.08
CA ARG A 113 21.37 20.19 -2.49
C ARG A 113 21.86 21.60 -2.17
N GLU A 114 23.17 21.78 -2.09
CA GLU A 114 23.83 23.07 -1.99
C GLU A 114 23.81 23.87 -3.31
N LEU A 115 23.48 23.22 -4.43
CA LEU A 115 23.42 23.86 -5.73
C LEU A 115 22.03 24.43 -6.00
N CYS A 116 22.01 25.60 -6.64
CA CYS A 116 20.79 26.25 -7.09
C CYS A 116 20.02 25.30 -8.02
N ARG A 117 18.76 24.99 -7.68
CA ARG A 117 17.89 24.16 -8.54
C ARG A 117 17.60 24.77 -9.92
N ARG A 118 17.84 26.07 -10.10
CA ARG A 118 17.63 26.77 -11.38
C ARG A 118 18.88 26.81 -12.26
N CYS A 119 20.08 26.98 -11.69
CA CYS A 119 21.31 27.16 -12.47
C CYS A 119 22.39 26.12 -12.21
N GLY A 120 22.22 25.21 -11.24
CA GLY A 120 23.21 24.17 -10.92
C GLY A 120 24.52 24.70 -10.34
N SER A 121 24.57 25.96 -9.89
CA SER A 121 25.74 26.59 -9.28
C SER A 121 25.64 26.56 -7.75
N ALA A 122 26.76 26.36 -7.04
CA ALA A 122 26.84 26.42 -5.58
C ALA A 122 26.89 27.85 -5.01
N GLU A 123 27.06 28.87 -5.87
CA GLU A 123 27.19 30.27 -5.46
C GLU A 123 25.89 30.87 -4.89
N HIS A 124 24.75 30.31 -5.26
CA HIS A 124 23.45 30.76 -4.77
C HIS A 124 22.64 29.57 -4.28
N SER A 125 22.32 29.54 -2.99
CA SER A 125 21.33 28.62 -2.44
C SER A 125 20.01 29.37 -2.23
N MET A 126 18.92 28.86 -2.81
CA MET A 126 17.59 29.33 -2.41
C MET A 126 17.34 28.85 -0.98
N LYS A 127 17.42 29.76 -0.02
CA LYS A 127 16.89 29.53 1.33
C LYS A 127 15.38 29.31 1.20
N VAL A 128 14.95 28.06 1.23
CA VAL A 128 13.56 27.72 1.50
C VAL A 128 13.36 27.93 2.99
N LEU A 129 12.76 29.07 3.36
CA LEU A 129 12.20 29.28 4.69
C LEU A 129 11.14 28.20 4.91
N ILE A 130 11.36 27.38 5.93
CA ILE A 130 10.46 26.32 6.42
C ILE A 130 9.72 26.91 7.62
#